data_AF-A0AAV4BVH1-F1
#
_entry.id   AF-A0AAV4BVH1-F1
#
_cell.length_a   1.000
_cell.length_b   1.000
_cell.length_c   1.000
_cell.angle_alpha   90.00
_cell.angle_beta   90.00
_cell.angle_gamma   90.00
#
_symmetry.space_group_name_H-M   'P 1'
#
loop_
_entity.id
_entity.type
_entity.pdbx_description
1 polymer ?
#
loop_
_entity_poly.entity_id
_entity_poly.type
_entity_poly.pdbx_seq_one_letter_code
_entity_poly.pdbx_strand_id
1 'polypeptide(L)'
;MTANHNKGPSGHSVPLRVSPQADGRSLRVDYTPREIGVHSIRASLQGVQVKGSPFQVRTFDPSLVRVSKVKQGIVGVPCKFTVDASDGGEGTIEVTAHYQGRRVPTTTLSAGGGRYDCSFIGQEEGTYQVAVTYNEMHAQGSPFSVSMIDVGGIRITGDHWNLISLDERAAFNIVSPHGSFDDLSVKIIAPNGANVPFRLGERGDGTAKIDWQPTAVGSHKVFIDYAGVPIQGSPFTVKVFDASQVRVSNIQPGLVNRPCSFNLDASTAGDGNLEILVMHGDDIVPNYVQDEGNTMFKVTFTPRQAGVHLVHTQFNGVAVRGREQF
;
A
#
# COMPACT_ATOMS: atom_id res chain seq x y z
N MET A 1 -56.33 -35.03 16.86
CA MET A 1 -55.14 -35.14 15.97
C MET A 1 -53.95 -35.47 16.87
N THR A 2 -52.92 -36.15 16.40
CA THR A 2 -51.73 -36.47 17.20
C THR A 2 -50.50 -36.32 16.30
N ALA A 3 -49.49 -35.59 16.77
CA ALA A 3 -48.16 -35.55 16.14
C ALA A 3 -47.34 -36.66 16.80
N ASN A 4 -47.04 -37.72 16.05
CA ASN A 4 -46.58 -38.97 16.66
C ASN A 4 -45.06 -39.13 16.56
N HIS A 5 -44.43 -38.59 15.51
CA HIS A 5 -43.02 -38.79 15.26
C HIS A 5 -42.40 -37.57 14.58
N ASN A 6 -41.32 -37.05 15.15
CA ASN A 6 -40.38 -36.17 14.47
C ASN A 6 -39.05 -36.92 14.36
N LYS A 7 -38.57 -37.11 13.13
CA LYS A 7 -37.24 -37.70 12.88
C LYS A 7 -36.32 -36.65 12.30
N GLY A 8 -35.15 -36.51 12.90
CA GLY A 8 -34.06 -35.70 12.35
C GLY A 8 -33.39 -36.36 11.13
N PRO A 9 -32.46 -35.66 10.48
CA PRO A 9 -31.71 -36.13 9.32
C PRO A 9 -31.00 -37.47 9.54
N SER A 10 -30.44 -37.70 10.73
CA SER A 10 -29.81 -38.97 11.11
C SER A 10 -30.80 -40.13 11.35
N GLY A 11 -32.11 -39.86 11.30
CA GLY A 11 -33.17 -40.81 11.60
C GLY A 11 -33.53 -40.91 13.09
N HIS A 12 -32.77 -40.24 13.98
CA HIS A 12 -33.06 -40.17 15.41
C HIS A 12 -34.34 -39.39 15.70
N SER A 13 -35.07 -39.81 16.72
CA SER A 13 -36.31 -39.14 17.13
C SER A 13 -35.99 -37.83 17.85
N VAL A 14 -36.62 -36.74 17.41
CA VAL A 14 -36.55 -35.44 18.08
C VAL A 14 -37.79 -35.29 18.96
N PRO A 15 -37.64 -34.95 20.26
CA PRO A 15 -38.77 -34.77 21.16
C PRO A 15 -39.75 -33.71 20.66
N LEU A 16 -41.05 -34.03 20.72
CA LEU A 16 -42.15 -33.13 20.39
C LEU A 16 -42.89 -32.74 21.67
N ARG A 17 -43.27 -31.48 21.79
CA ARG A 17 -44.25 -31.02 22.77
C ARG A 17 -45.54 -30.67 22.04
N VAL A 18 -46.62 -31.38 22.35
CA VAL A 18 -47.94 -31.15 21.75
C VAL A 18 -48.85 -30.52 22.79
N SER A 19 -49.52 -29.42 22.44
CA SER A 19 -50.50 -28.75 23.31
C SER A 19 -51.78 -28.39 22.54
N PRO A 20 -52.97 -28.54 23.14
CA PRO A 20 -54.22 -28.04 22.56
C PRO A 20 -54.23 -26.52 22.53
N GLN A 21 -54.76 -25.96 21.44
CA GLN A 21 -55.00 -24.52 21.35
C GLN A 21 -56.39 -24.15 21.91
N ALA A 22 -56.59 -22.85 22.16
CA ALA A 22 -57.80 -22.32 22.79
C ALA A 22 -59.10 -22.59 22.01
N ASP A 23 -59.00 -22.87 20.70
CA ASP A 23 -60.13 -23.20 19.84
C ASP A 23 -60.69 -24.62 20.04
N GLY A 24 -60.00 -25.46 20.83
CA GLY A 24 -60.34 -26.86 21.07
C GLY A 24 -60.28 -27.76 19.83
N ARG A 25 -59.81 -27.26 18.69
CA ARG A 25 -59.81 -27.94 17.39
C ARG A 25 -58.41 -28.08 16.79
N SER A 26 -57.46 -27.23 17.19
CA SER A 26 -56.09 -27.26 16.70
C SER A 26 -55.10 -27.65 17.81
N LEU A 27 -53.95 -28.14 17.36
CA LEU A 27 -52.82 -28.52 18.21
C LEU A 27 -51.61 -27.72 17.81
N ARG A 28 -50.88 -27.22 18.80
CA ARG A 28 -49.54 -26.69 18.64
C ARG A 28 -48.53 -27.80 18.84
N VAL A 29 -47.54 -27.88 17.96
CA VAL A 29 -46.44 -28.83 18.03
C VAL A 29 -45.14 -28.04 18.08
N ASP A 30 -44.51 -28.00 19.25
CA ASP A 30 -43.21 -27.36 19.45
C ASP A 30 -42.10 -28.42 19.47
N TYR A 31 -40.96 -28.12 18.86
CA TYR A 31 -39.76 -28.94 18.94
C TYR A 31 -38.50 -28.07 18.76
N THR A 32 -37.36 -28.57 19.22
CA THR A 32 -36.06 -27.91 19.04
C THR A 32 -35.17 -28.84 18.21
N PRO A 33 -34.88 -28.49 16.95
CA PRO A 33 -33.96 -29.29 16.13
C PRO A 33 -32.55 -29.22 16.73
N ARG A 34 -31.82 -30.35 16.67
CA ARG A 34 -30.43 -30.48 17.15
C ARG A 34 -29.44 -30.82 16.04
N GLU A 35 -29.96 -31.09 14.85
CA GLU A 35 -29.20 -31.49 13.67
C GLU A 35 -29.66 -30.62 12.52
N ILE A 36 -28.70 -30.17 11.70
CA ILE A 36 -28.94 -29.44 10.47
C ILE A 36 -29.38 -30.41 9.38
N GLY A 37 -30.39 -30.00 8.60
CA GLY A 37 -30.96 -30.78 7.51
C GLY A 37 -32.48 -30.88 7.57
N VAL A 38 -33.04 -31.86 6.85
CA VAL A 38 -34.48 -32.06 6.74
C VAL A 38 -35.01 -32.92 7.89
N HIS A 39 -35.85 -32.34 8.73
CA HIS A 39 -36.64 -33.04 9.75
C HIS A 39 -37.99 -33.46 9.16
N SER A 40 -38.48 -34.64 9.52
CA SER A 40 -39.74 -35.20 9.03
C SER A 40 -40.72 -35.38 10.18
N ILE A 41 -41.81 -34.61 10.15
CA ILE A 41 -42.87 -34.63 11.16
C ILE A 41 -44.07 -35.38 10.60
N ARG A 42 -44.43 -36.49 11.24
CA ARG A 42 -45.63 -37.28 10.92
C ARG A 42 -46.76 -36.98 11.88
N ALA A 43 -47.91 -36.63 11.34
CA ALA A 43 -49.14 -36.43 12.10
C ALA A 43 -50.27 -37.32 11.59
N SER A 44 -51.09 -37.81 12.52
CA SER A 44 -52.26 -38.65 12.22
C SER A 44 -53.47 -38.23 13.05
N LEU A 45 -54.67 -38.53 12.59
CA LEU A 45 -55.90 -38.46 13.35
C LEU A 45 -56.52 -39.86 13.37
N GLN A 46 -56.69 -40.45 14.55
CA GLN A 46 -57.24 -41.81 14.72
C GLN A 46 -56.55 -42.86 13.83
N GLY A 47 -55.22 -42.77 13.69
CA GLY A 47 -54.41 -43.66 12.86
C GLY A 47 -54.34 -43.28 11.37
N VAL A 48 -55.20 -42.38 10.89
CA VAL A 48 -55.19 -41.89 9.50
C VAL A 48 -54.22 -40.72 9.37
N GLN A 49 -53.26 -40.78 8.44
CA GLN A 49 -52.35 -39.67 8.18
C GLN A 49 -53.12 -38.41 7.77
N VAL A 50 -52.76 -37.28 8.37
CA VAL A 50 -53.37 -36.01 7.97
C VAL A 50 -52.82 -35.58 6.62
N LYS A 51 -53.63 -34.86 5.83
CA LYS A 51 -53.21 -34.35 4.52
C LYS A 51 -51.92 -33.53 4.65
N GLY A 52 -50.93 -33.83 3.81
CA GLY A 52 -49.63 -33.16 3.81
C GLY A 52 -48.58 -33.78 4.74
N SER A 53 -48.95 -34.76 5.57
CA SER A 53 -47.99 -35.56 6.34
C SER A 53 -47.31 -36.61 5.44
N PRO A 54 -45.98 -36.80 5.53
CA PRO A 54 -45.05 -36.13 6.45
C PRO A 54 -44.74 -34.69 6.05
N PHE A 55 -44.71 -33.80 7.04
CA PHE A 55 -44.24 -32.42 6.87
C PHE A 55 -42.71 -32.41 6.92
N GLN A 56 -42.08 -31.78 5.94
CA GLN A 56 -40.64 -31.58 5.91
C GLN A 56 -40.29 -30.20 6.44
N VAL A 57 -39.39 -30.12 7.42
CA VAL A 57 -38.88 -28.86 7.94
C VAL A 57 -37.37 -28.83 7.76
N ARG A 58 -36.89 -27.83 7.05
CA ARG A 58 -35.45 -27.60 6.84
C ARG A 58 -34.92 -26.77 8.01
N THR A 59 -33.76 -27.18 8.50
CA THR A 59 -33.11 -26.55 9.65
C THR A 59 -31.74 -26.05 9.23
N PHE A 60 -31.34 -24.91 9.80
CA PHE A 60 -30.14 -24.18 9.44
C PHE A 60 -29.55 -23.52 10.69
N ASP A 61 -28.25 -23.21 10.67
CA ASP A 61 -27.54 -22.55 11.76
C ASP A 61 -26.64 -21.41 11.24
N PRO A 62 -27.02 -20.14 11.45
CA PRO A 62 -26.22 -19.01 10.98
C PRO A 62 -24.87 -18.87 11.73
N SER A 63 -24.72 -19.48 12.91
CA SER A 63 -23.47 -19.41 13.68
C SER A 63 -22.34 -20.24 13.06
N LEU A 64 -22.69 -21.17 12.17
CA LEU A 64 -21.73 -21.96 11.39
C LEU A 64 -21.31 -21.26 10.09
N VAL A 65 -21.98 -20.16 9.72
CA VAL A 65 -21.59 -19.33 8.58
C VAL A 65 -20.43 -18.43 8.98
N ARG A 66 -19.29 -18.57 8.30
CA ARG A 66 -18.04 -17.87 8.61
C ARG A 66 -17.74 -16.80 7.57
N VAL A 67 -17.36 -15.61 8.03
CA VAL A 67 -16.95 -14.49 7.16
C VAL A 67 -15.45 -14.22 7.35
N SER A 68 -14.69 -14.15 6.25
CA SER A 68 -13.31 -13.66 6.33
C SER A 68 -13.32 -12.14 6.53
N LYS A 69 -12.51 -11.65 7.48
CA LYS A 69 -12.51 -10.24 7.85
C LYS A 69 -11.57 -9.45 6.95
N VAL A 70 -12.07 -8.36 6.39
CA VAL A 70 -11.27 -7.28 5.82
C VAL A 70 -11.36 -6.11 6.78
N LYS A 71 -10.24 -5.68 7.34
CA LYS A 71 -10.22 -4.53 8.26
C LYS A 71 -10.10 -3.20 7.51
N GLN A 72 -9.45 -3.22 6.36
CA GLN A 72 -8.99 -2.04 5.65
C GLN A 72 -9.05 -2.24 4.14
N GLY A 73 -9.37 -1.19 3.42
CA GLY A 73 -9.46 -1.17 1.97
C GLY A 73 -8.97 0.16 1.39
N ILE A 74 -8.71 0.20 0.09
CA ILE A 74 -8.29 1.41 -0.61
C ILE A 74 -9.45 1.97 -1.43
N VAL A 75 -9.66 3.28 -1.34
CA VAL A 75 -10.70 3.97 -2.12
C VAL A 75 -10.56 3.63 -3.61
N GLY A 76 -11.68 3.27 -4.24
CA GLY A 76 -11.74 2.86 -5.64
C GLY A 76 -11.27 1.42 -5.94
N VAL A 77 -10.70 0.72 -4.96
CA VAL A 77 -10.25 -0.68 -5.11
C VAL A 77 -11.30 -1.64 -4.53
N PRO A 78 -11.63 -2.76 -5.21
CA PRO A 78 -12.53 -3.76 -4.65
C PRO A 78 -12.02 -4.38 -3.35
N CYS A 79 -12.78 -4.18 -2.27
CA CYS A 79 -12.58 -4.86 -0.99
C CYS A 79 -13.18 -6.25 -1.08
N LYS A 80 -12.32 -7.28 -1.14
CA LYS A 80 -12.74 -8.68 -1.32
C LYS A 80 -12.73 -9.45 0.00
N PHE A 81 -13.80 -10.18 0.27
CA PHE A 81 -13.91 -11.11 1.39
C PHE A 81 -14.71 -12.34 0.96
N THR A 82 -14.72 -13.36 1.81
CA THR A 82 -15.33 -14.66 1.52
C THR A 82 -16.33 -15.00 2.61
N VAL A 83 -17.43 -15.65 2.21
CA VAL A 83 -18.42 -16.21 3.12
C VAL A 83 -18.48 -17.72 2.91
N ASP A 84 -18.27 -18.49 3.98
CA ASP A 84 -18.41 -19.94 3.98
C ASP A 84 -19.66 -20.34 4.76
N ALA A 85 -20.70 -20.76 4.05
CA ALA A 85 -21.96 -21.24 4.59
C ALA A 85 -22.13 -22.77 4.38
N SER A 86 -21.06 -23.49 4.06
CA SER A 86 -21.10 -24.93 3.74
C SER A 86 -21.70 -25.79 4.86
N ASP A 87 -21.47 -25.40 6.11
CA ASP A 87 -22.00 -26.08 7.30
C ASP A 87 -23.32 -25.47 7.82
N GLY A 88 -23.82 -24.40 7.20
CA GLY A 88 -24.96 -23.63 7.69
C GLY A 88 -26.33 -24.28 7.47
N GLY A 89 -26.41 -25.36 6.68
CA GLY A 89 -27.67 -25.96 6.23
C GLY A 89 -28.22 -25.31 4.98
N GLU A 90 -29.52 -25.49 4.69
CA GLU A 90 -30.16 -24.84 3.53
C GLU A 90 -30.58 -23.40 3.87
N GLY A 91 -30.19 -22.45 3.04
CA GLY A 91 -30.48 -21.04 3.26
C GLY A 91 -29.88 -20.12 2.22
N THR A 92 -30.20 -18.84 2.35
CA THR A 92 -29.72 -17.77 1.47
C THR A 92 -28.83 -16.81 2.25
N ILE A 93 -27.72 -16.41 1.63
CA ILE A 93 -26.90 -15.32 2.15
C ILE A 93 -27.38 -13.99 1.57
N GLU A 94 -27.30 -12.93 2.37
CA GLU A 94 -27.41 -11.55 1.90
C GLU A 94 -26.24 -10.73 2.44
N VAL A 95 -25.66 -9.91 1.57
CA VAL A 95 -24.51 -9.06 1.88
C VAL A 95 -24.87 -7.61 1.62
N THR A 96 -24.84 -6.79 2.67
CA THR A 96 -25.08 -5.35 2.58
C THR A 96 -23.86 -4.58 3.05
N ALA A 97 -23.57 -3.47 2.37
CA ALA A 97 -22.54 -2.52 2.76
C ALA A 97 -23.19 -1.13 2.86
N HIS A 98 -22.83 -0.38 3.88
CA HIS A 98 -23.34 0.97 4.12
C HIS A 98 -22.20 1.93 4.49
N TYR A 99 -22.29 3.16 3.98
CA TYR A 99 -21.41 4.26 4.34
C TYR A 99 -22.25 5.48 4.69
N GLN A 100 -22.08 6.01 5.90
CA GLN A 100 -22.89 7.12 6.43
C GLN A 100 -24.41 6.92 6.24
N GLY A 101 -24.88 5.68 6.45
CA GLY A 101 -26.29 5.29 6.28
C GLY A 101 -26.73 5.02 4.83
N ARG A 102 -25.92 5.38 3.82
CA ARG A 102 -26.23 5.11 2.40
C ARG A 102 -25.78 3.70 2.02
N ARG A 103 -26.63 2.98 1.27
CA ARG A 103 -26.29 1.65 0.76
C ARG A 103 -25.22 1.76 -0.33
N VAL A 104 -24.20 0.91 -0.23
CA VAL A 104 -23.11 0.75 -1.19
C VAL A 104 -23.35 -0.54 -1.97
N PRO A 105 -23.20 -0.56 -3.31
CA PRO A 105 -23.36 -1.78 -4.09
C PRO A 105 -22.37 -2.87 -3.66
N THR A 106 -22.89 -4.08 -3.50
CA THR A 106 -22.11 -5.28 -3.21
C THR A 106 -22.19 -6.26 -4.38
N THR A 107 -21.15 -7.04 -4.58
CA THR A 107 -21.10 -8.16 -5.51
C THR A 107 -20.93 -9.43 -4.70
N THR A 108 -21.70 -10.46 -5.02
CA THR A 108 -21.63 -11.78 -4.37
C THR A 108 -21.68 -12.83 -5.47
N LEU A 109 -20.64 -13.66 -5.54
CA LEU A 109 -20.49 -14.71 -6.54
C LEU A 109 -20.37 -16.05 -5.81
N SER A 110 -21.11 -17.06 -6.27
CA SER A 110 -20.97 -18.42 -5.70
C SER A 110 -19.65 -19.04 -6.17
N ALA A 111 -18.84 -19.48 -5.21
CA ALA A 111 -17.62 -20.27 -5.45
C ALA A 111 -17.90 -21.79 -5.41
N GLY A 112 -19.17 -22.19 -5.25
CA GLY A 112 -19.59 -23.59 -5.11
C GLY A 112 -19.51 -24.10 -3.67
N GLY A 113 -20.24 -25.19 -3.40
CA GLY A 113 -20.20 -25.88 -2.09
C GLY A 113 -20.63 -25.02 -0.89
N GLY A 114 -21.49 -24.01 -1.07
CA GLY A 114 -21.89 -23.09 -0.01
C GLY A 114 -20.87 -21.99 0.29
N ARG A 115 -19.86 -21.79 -0.55
CA ARG A 115 -18.89 -20.70 -0.45
C ARG A 115 -19.20 -19.57 -1.43
N TYR A 116 -18.86 -18.35 -1.03
CA TYR A 116 -19.14 -17.14 -1.79
C TYR A 116 -17.97 -16.17 -1.74
N ASP A 117 -17.63 -15.61 -2.91
CA ASP A 117 -16.72 -14.49 -3.05
C ASP A 117 -17.52 -13.20 -3.09
N CYS A 118 -17.27 -12.32 -2.13
CA CYS A 118 -17.99 -11.08 -1.93
C CYS A 118 -17.06 -9.88 -2.10
N SER A 119 -17.58 -8.79 -2.63
CA SER A 119 -16.84 -7.53 -2.68
C SER A 119 -17.73 -6.30 -2.69
N PHE A 120 -17.16 -5.17 -2.30
CA PHE A 120 -17.72 -3.84 -2.56
C PHE A 120 -16.58 -2.88 -2.92
N ILE A 121 -16.91 -1.73 -3.49
CA ILE A 121 -15.93 -0.67 -3.78
C ILE A 121 -16.35 0.57 -2.99
N GLY A 122 -15.52 0.96 -2.02
CA GLY A 122 -15.69 2.24 -1.32
C GLY A 122 -15.17 3.38 -2.18
N GLN A 123 -16.00 4.40 -2.41
CA GLN A 123 -15.67 5.55 -3.26
C GLN A 123 -15.13 6.75 -2.46
N GLU A 124 -15.37 6.74 -1.17
CA GLU A 124 -14.98 7.80 -0.24
C GLU A 124 -14.21 7.19 0.94
N GLU A 125 -13.25 7.95 1.46
CA GLU A 125 -12.51 7.62 2.68
C GLU A 125 -13.46 7.55 3.89
N GLY A 126 -13.25 6.58 4.78
CA GLY A 126 -13.98 6.45 6.03
C GLY A 126 -14.41 5.03 6.36
N THR A 127 -15.23 4.86 7.39
CA THR A 127 -15.62 3.54 7.90
C THR A 127 -16.93 3.06 7.30
N TYR A 128 -16.88 1.92 6.62
CA TYR A 128 -18.02 1.25 6.00
C TYR A 128 -18.50 0.13 6.91
N GLN A 129 -19.82 0.00 7.07
CA GLN A 129 -20.45 -1.09 7.82
C GLN A 129 -20.89 -2.17 6.85
N VAL A 130 -20.39 -3.38 7.03
CA VAL A 130 -20.74 -4.55 6.23
C VAL A 130 -21.48 -5.56 7.09
N ALA A 131 -22.63 -6.01 6.61
CA ALA A 131 -23.41 -7.05 7.24
C ALA A 131 -23.56 -8.24 6.29
N VAL A 132 -23.44 -9.43 6.86
CA VAL A 132 -23.71 -10.70 6.22
C VAL A 132 -24.79 -11.41 7.03
N THR A 133 -25.93 -11.65 6.41
CA THR A 133 -27.03 -12.41 7.01
C THR A 133 -27.21 -13.73 6.28
N TYR A 134 -27.73 -14.72 7.01
CA TYR A 134 -28.10 -16.03 6.53
C TYR A 134 -29.54 -16.31 6.97
N ASN A 135 -30.47 -16.39 6.01
CA ASN A 135 -31.92 -16.40 6.25
C ASN A 135 -32.34 -15.29 7.25
N GLU A 136 -31.95 -14.05 6.96
CA GLU A 136 -32.25 -12.84 7.75
C GLU A 136 -31.59 -12.76 9.15
N MET A 137 -30.80 -13.75 9.55
CA MET A 137 -30.05 -13.74 10.81
C MET A 137 -28.56 -13.46 10.57
N HIS A 138 -27.91 -12.67 11.44
CA HIS A 138 -26.48 -12.38 11.27
C HIS A 138 -25.62 -13.64 11.36
N ALA A 139 -24.70 -13.77 10.41
CA ALA A 139 -23.64 -14.78 10.43
C ALA A 139 -22.60 -14.47 11.51
N GLN A 140 -21.77 -15.46 11.85
CA GLN A 140 -20.69 -15.27 12.82
C GLN A 140 -19.68 -14.23 12.32
N GLY A 141 -19.47 -13.17 13.12
CA GLY A 141 -18.56 -12.08 12.78
C GLY A 141 -19.20 -10.94 11.98
N SER A 142 -20.51 -11.01 11.70
CA SER A 142 -21.31 -9.90 11.18
C SER A 142 -22.08 -9.19 12.32
N PRO A 143 -22.33 -7.87 12.21
CA PRO A 143 -21.73 -6.95 11.25
C PRO A 143 -20.25 -6.67 11.58
N PHE A 144 -19.50 -6.18 10.60
CA PHE A 144 -18.12 -5.73 10.78
C PHE A 144 -17.86 -4.42 10.04
N SER A 145 -16.78 -3.74 10.42
CA SER A 145 -16.40 -2.45 9.83
C SER A 145 -15.15 -2.58 8.97
N VAL A 146 -15.12 -1.84 7.86
CA VAL A 146 -13.98 -1.72 6.95
C VAL A 146 -13.60 -0.26 6.82
N SER A 147 -12.35 0.08 7.16
CA SER A 147 -11.83 1.44 6.98
C SER A 147 -11.28 1.61 5.56
N MET A 148 -11.89 2.50 4.78
CA MET A 148 -11.44 2.86 3.45
C MET A 148 -10.45 4.02 3.54
N ILE A 149 -9.28 3.83 2.95
CA ILE A 149 -8.18 4.77 2.94
C ILE A 149 -8.03 5.38 1.55
N ASP A 150 -7.99 6.71 1.47
CA ASP A 150 -7.55 7.40 0.27
C ASP A 150 -6.02 7.50 0.28
N VAL A 151 -5.40 6.76 -0.65
CA VAL A 151 -3.95 6.76 -0.87
C VAL A 151 -3.47 8.09 -1.47
N GLY A 152 -4.36 8.85 -2.14
CA GLY A 152 -4.06 10.20 -2.63
C GLY A 152 -3.82 11.22 -1.50
N GLY A 153 -4.27 10.92 -0.28
CA GLY A 153 -3.97 11.70 0.92
C GLY A 153 -2.52 11.53 1.42
N ILE A 154 -1.84 10.45 1.04
CA ILE A 154 -0.47 10.15 1.46
C ILE A 154 0.51 10.94 0.59
N ARG A 155 1.38 11.74 1.23
CA ARG A 155 2.28 12.66 0.52
C ARG A 155 3.72 12.48 0.93
N ILE A 156 4.61 12.64 -0.03
CA ILE A 156 6.05 12.77 0.21
C ILE A 156 6.34 14.25 0.46
N THR A 157 7.07 14.55 1.53
CA THR A 157 7.46 15.91 1.92
C THR A 157 8.94 15.98 2.29
N GLY A 158 9.48 17.20 2.31
CA GLY A 158 10.89 17.49 2.59
C GLY A 158 11.57 18.19 1.42
N ASP A 159 12.58 18.97 1.74
CA ASP A 159 13.36 19.73 0.77
C ASP A 159 14.55 18.91 0.24
N HIS A 160 15.03 19.25 -0.96
CA HIS A 160 16.33 18.81 -1.50
C HIS A 160 16.58 17.29 -1.66
N TRP A 161 15.55 16.46 -1.84
CA TRP A 161 15.75 15.03 -2.12
C TRP A 161 15.98 14.69 -3.61
N ASN A 162 15.89 15.67 -4.52
CA ASN A 162 16.05 15.44 -5.95
C ASN A 162 17.50 15.31 -6.40
N LEU A 163 18.45 15.93 -5.68
CA LEU A 163 19.88 15.91 -5.98
C LEU A 163 20.68 15.84 -4.68
N ILE A 164 21.45 14.77 -4.49
CA ILE A 164 22.11 14.45 -3.22
C ILE A 164 23.57 14.03 -3.47
N SER A 165 24.47 14.40 -2.56
CA SER A 165 25.86 13.93 -2.60
C SER A 165 25.95 12.46 -2.20
N LEU A 166 26.79 11.67 -2.87
CA LEU A 166 27.06 10.27 -2.55
C LEU A 166 27.57 10.08 -1.10
N ASP A 167 28.25 11.10 -0.56
CA ASP A 167 28.79 11.12 0.80
C ASP A 167 27.74 11.48 1.87
N GLU A 168 26.53 11.89 1.47
CA GLU A 168 25.47 12.31 2.38
C GLU A 168 24.36 11.27 2.48
N ARG A 169 23.67 11.26 3.63
CA ARG A 169 22.46 10.47 3.82
C ARG A 169 21.29 11.17 3.17
N ALA A 170 20.58 10.43 2.33
CA ALA A 170 19.36 10.88 1.70
C ALA A 170 18.16 10.62 2.63
N ALA A 171 17.27 11.60 2.73
CA ALA A 171 16.03 11.43 3.47
C ALA A 171 14.86 12.19 2.86
N PHE A 172 13.67 11.62 3.00
CA PHE A 172 12.40 12.27 2.74
C PHE A 172 11.38 11.79 3.77
N ASN A 173 10.33 12.58 3.99
CA ASN A 173 9.26 12.24 4.91
C ASN A 173 8.03 11.78 4.11
N ILE A 174 7.24 10.91 4.70
CA ILE A 174 5.91 10.55 4.25
C ILE A 174 4.94 11.02 5.32
N VAL A 175 3.94 11.78 4.91
CA VAL A 175 2.82 12.18 5.75
C VAL A 175 1.62 11.34 5.35
N SER A 176 1.07 10.61 6.32
CA SER A 176 -0.16 9.83 6.17
C SER A 176 -1.25 10.42 7.07
N PRO A 177 -2.38 10.88 6.51
CA PRO A 177 -3.50 11.37 7.32
C PRO A 177 -4.13 10.24 8.18
N HIS A 178 -3.84 8.98 7.86
CA HIS A 178 -4.37 7.78 8.52
C HIS A 178 -3.54 7.34 9.72
N GLY A 179 -2.37 7.95 9.95
CA GLY A 179 -1.51 7.70 11.11
C GLY A 179 -0.73 6.38 11.12
N SER A 180 -1.22 5.31 10.49
CA SER A 180 -0.50 4.02 10.38
C SER A 180 0.28 3.90 9.06
N PHE A 181 1.45 3.26 9.16
CA PHE A 181 2.33 2.92 8.05
C PHE A 181 2.52 1.39 7.88
N ASP A 182 1.70 0.56 8.53
CA ASP A 182 1.85 -0.90 8.54
C ASP A 182 1.79 -1.52 7.13
N ASP A 183 0.96 -0.94 6.25
CA ASP A 183 0.79 -1.38 4.87
C ASP A 183 1.66 -0.61 3.86
N LEU A 184 2.61 0.21 4.35
CA LEU A 184 3.53 0.96 3.50
C LEU A 184 4.65 0.06 2.99
N SER A 185 4.80 -0.01 1.67
CA SER A 185 5.91 -0.67 0.99
C SER A 185 6.82 0.37 0.34
N VAL A 186 8.13 0.27 0.59
CA VAL A 186 9.13 1.15 -0.01
C VAL A 186 10.23 0.31 -0.65
N LYS A 187 10.62 0.70 -1.87
CA LYS A 187 11.72 0.08 -2.60
C LYS A 187 12.59 1.14 -3.25
N ILE A 188 13.89 1.10 -3.01
CA ILE A 188 14.87 2.00 -3.62
C ILE A 188 15.78 1.19 -4.52
N ILE A 189 15.89 1.60 -5.78
CA ILE A 189 16.69 0.93 -6.82
C ILE A 189 17.81 1.84 -7.27
N ALA A 190 19.06 1.38 -7.11
CA ALA A 190 20.25 2.05 -7.59
C ALA A 190 20.35 2.04 -9.13
N PRO A 191 21.20 2.90 -9.74
CA PRO A 191 21.37 2.96 -11.20
C PRO A 191 21.74 1.62 -11.86
N ASN A 192 22.46 0.75 -11.12
CA ASN A 192 22.83 -0.59 -11.56
C ASN A 192 21.72 -1.64 -11.37
N GLY A 193 20.54 -1.25 -10.91
CA GLY A 193 19.40 -2.14 -10.64
C GLY A 193 19.39 -2.80 -9.25
N ALA A 194 20.41 -2.57 -8.42
CA ALA A 194 20.48 -3.16 -7.08
C ALA A 194 19.47 -2.51 -6.12
N ASN A 195 18.93 -3.29 -5.18
CA ASN A 195 18.12 -2.75 -4.10
C ASN A 195 19.02 -2.01 -3.10
N VAL A 196 18.60 -0.81 -2.69
CA VAL A 196 19.29 -0.01 -1.68
C VAL A 196 18.55 -0.12 -0.34
N PRO A 197 19.24 -0.47 0.77
CA PRO A 197 18.61 -0.54 2.08
C PRO A 197 18.23 0.86 2.58
N PHE A 198 17.11 0.93 3.29
CA PHE A 198 16.62 2.14 3.94
C PHE A 198 16.20 1.85 5.37
N ARG A 199 15.98 2.90 6.15
CA ARG A 199 15.41 2.85 7.49
C ARG A 199 14.13 3.67 7.51
N LEU A 200 13.05 3.07 7.96
CA LEU A 200 11.78 3.75 8.23
C LEU A 200 11.74 4.12 9.72
N GLY A 201 11.54 5.40 10.03
CA GLY A 201 11.38 5.91 11.38
C GLY A 201 10.08 6.67 11.54
N GLU A 202 9.10 6.06 12.21
CA GLU A 202 7.82 6.70 12.53
C GLU A 202 7.96 7.71 13.67
N ARG A 203 7.35 8.88 13.52
CA ARG A 203 7.41 9.96 14.52
C ARG A 203 6.20 10.02 15.45
N GLY A 204 5.14 9.27 15.15
CA GLY A 204 3.91 9.22 15.94
C GLY A 204 2.95 10.40 15.72
N ASP A 205 3.29 11.34 14.85
CA ASP A 205 2.50 12.52 14.47
C ASP A 205 1.83 12.37 13.09
N GLY A 206 1.70 11.13 12.58
CA GLY A 206 1.27 10.86 11.21
C GLY A 206 2.38 11.07 10.17
N THR A 207 3.63 11.27 10.59
CA THR A 207 4.80 11.35 9.72
C THR A 207 5.75 10.18 9.94
N ALA A 208 6.28 9.63 8.86
CA ALA A 208 7.40 8.72 8.89
C ALA A 208 8.57 9.27 8.07
N LYS A 209 9.80 9.06 8.54
CA LYS A 209 11.03 9.44 7.85
C LYS A 209 11.64 8.20 7.19
N ILE A 210 11.99 8.31 5.92
CA ILE A 210 12.78 7.29 5.22
C ILE A 210 14.19 7.83 5.05
N ASP A 211 15.14 7.14 5.67
CA ASP A 211 16.58 7.45 5.63
C ASP A 211 17.33 6.35 4.88
N TRP A 212 18.14 6.72 3.90
CA TRP A 212 18.95 5.76 3.14
C TRP A 212 20.33 6.35 2.78
N GLN A 213 21.26 5.47 2.41
CA GLN A 213 22.59 5.85 1.95
C GLN A 213 22.69 5.53 0.46
N PRO A 214 22.94 6.51 -0.41
CA PRO A 214 23.27 6.25 -1.80
C PRO A 214 24.48 5.35 -1.95
N THR A 215 24.44 4.43 -2.93
CA THR A 215 25.49 3.42 -3.14
C THR A 215 26.28 3.62 -4.42
N ALA A 216 25.83 4.51 -5.31
CA ALA A 216 26.48 4.79 -6.58
C ALA A 216 26.13 6.20 -7.07
N VAL A 217 26.93 6.77 -7.97
CA VAL A 217 26.55 7.99 -8.69
C VAL A 217 25.45 7.67 -9.70
N GLY A 218 24.48 8.58 -9.85
CA GLY A 218 23.42 8.52 -10.85
C GLY A 218 22.00 8.44 -10.28
N SER A 219 21.05 8.10 -11.15
CA SER A 219 19.62 8.10 -10.87
C SER A 219 19.14 6.87 -10.08
N HIS A 220 18.71 7.09 -8.85
CA HIS A 220 18.02 6.09 -8.02
C HIS A 220 16.51 6.22 -8.20
N LYS A 221 15.80 5.10 -8.38
CA LYS A 221 14.34 5.08 -8.46
C LYS A 221 13.74 4.64 -7.13
N VAL A 222 12.81 5.43 -6.61
CA VAL A 222 12.10 5.16 -5.36
C VAL A 222 10.65 4.82 -5.68
N PHE A 223 10.22 3.65 -5.23
CA PHE A 223 8.85 3.15 -5.32
C PHE A 223 8.25 3.16 -3.92
N ILE A 224 7.05 3.73 -3.81
CA ILE A 224 6.29 3.79 -2.57
C ILE A 224 4.84 3.40 -2.89
N ASP A 225 4.36 2.37 -2.21
CA ASP A 225 3.00 1.86 -2.33
C ASP A 225 2.38 1.76 -0.93
N TYR A 226 1.07 1.91 -0.84
CA TYR A 226 0.30 1.66 0.37
C TYR A 226 -0.76 0.59 0.08
N ALA A 227 -0.71 -0.53 0.79
CA ALA A 227 -1.54 -1.72 0.56
C ALA A 227 -1.52 -2.18 -0.93
N GLY A 228 -0.36 -2.05 -1.59
CA GLY A 228 -0.16 -2.43 -2.99
C GLY A 228 -0.64 -1.40 -4.03
N VAL A 229 -1.09 -0.22 -3.60
CA VAL A 229 -1.46 0.89 -4.50
C VAL A 229 -0.41 2.00 -4.43
N PRO A 230 0.17 2.44 -5.57
CA PRO A 230 1.15 3.51 -5.58
C PRO A 230 0.60 4.83 -5.02
N ILE A 231 1.38 5.48 -4.17
CA ILE A 231 1.07 6.83 -3.71
C ILE A 231 1.27 7.86 -4.83
N GLN A 232 0.70 9.04 -4.68
CA GLN A 232 0.92 10.12 -5.65
C GLN A 232 2.41 10.47 -5.74
N GLY A 233 2.93 10.52 -6.97
CA GLY A 233 4.35 10.81 -7.25
C GLY A 233 5.26 9.58 -7.21
N SER A 234 4.76 8.41 -6.83
CA SER A 234 5.49 7.15 -6.96
C SER A 234 5.35 6.58 -8.40
N PRO A 235 6.43 6.05 -9.00
CA PRO A 235 7.81 6.17 -8.56
C PRO A 235 8.41 7.54 -8.88
N PHE A 236 9.40 7.96 -8.09
CA PHE A 236 10.18 9.17 -8.35
C PHE A 236 11.68 8.86 -8.45
N THR A 237 12.46 9.83 -8.94
CA THR A 237 13.90 9.69 -9.15
C THR A 237 14.69 10.62 -8.24
N VAL A 238 15.72 10.09 -7.59
CA VAL A 238 16.71 10.84 -6.82
C VAL A 238 18.04 10.76 -7.55
N LYS A 239 18.58 11.92 -7.96
CA LYS A 239 19.89 12.01 -8.61
C LYS A 239 20.97 12.08 -7.55
N VAL A 240 22.04 11.30 -7.74
CA VAL A 240 23.17 11.26 -6.82
C VAL A 240 24.43 11.67 -7.56
N PHE A 241 25.21 12.56 -6.94
CA PHE A 241 26.44 13.10 -7.49
C PHE A 241 27.63 12.86 -6.56
N ASP A 242 28.85 12.88 -7.09
CA ASP A 242 30.09 12.75 -6.33
C ASP A 242 31.15 13.72 -6.85
N ALA A 243 31.35 14.82 -6.12
CA ALA A 243 32.32 15.85 -6.48
C ALA A 243 33.78 15.33 -6.48
N SER A 244 34.07 14.22 -5.78
CA SER A 244 35.41 13.63 -5.79
C SER A 244 35.75 12.93 -7.10
N GLN A 245 34.74 12.68 -7.96
CA GLN A 245 34.93 12.10 -9.28
C GLN A 245 35.15 13.14 -10.37
N VAL A 246 35.06 14.42 -10.05
CA VAL A 246 35.51 15.48 -10.96
C VAL A 246 37.04 15.46 -10.99
N ARG A 247 37.61 15.28 -12.19
CA ARG A 247 39.06 15.24 -12.37
C ARG A 247 39.52 16.50 -13.07
N VAL A 248 40.58 17.11 -12.55
CA VAL A 248 41.27 18.17 -13.26
C VAL A 248 42.58 17.63 -13.80
N SER A 249 42.91 18.02 -15.03
CA SER A 249 44.08 17.53 -15.73
C SER A 249 44.68 18.60 -16.63
N ASN A 250 45.87 18.31 -17.16
CA ASN A 250 46.60 19.21 -18.04
C ASN A 250 46.93 20.58 -17.41
N ILE A 251 47.15 20.59 -16.09
CA ILE A 251 47.68 21.74 -15.35
C ILE A 251 49.16 21.89 -15.71
N GLN A 252 49.51 22.98 -16.38
CA GLN A 252 50.87 23.28 -16.82
C GLN A 252 51.25 24.73 -16.48
N PRO A 253 52.53 25.02 -16.19
CA PRO A 253 53.00 26.38 -16.00
C PRO A 253 52.66 27.28 -17.20
N GLY A 254 52.03 28.43 -16.91
CA GLY A 254 51.70 29.44 -17.92
C GLY A 254 52.80 30.48 -18.09
N LEU A 255 52.77 31.19 -19.23
CA LEU A 255 53.58 32.39 -19.42
C LEU A 255 52.70 33.62 -19.23
N VAL A 256 53.22 34.64 -18.53
CA VAL A 256 52.54 35.92 -18.36
C VAL A 256 52.15 36.50 -19.72
N ASN A 257 50.93 37.03 -19.81
CA ASN A 257 50.29 37.56 -21.01
C ASN A 257 50.08 36.54 -22.15
N ARG A 258 50.17 35.23 -21.87
CA ARG A 258 49.77 34.17 -22.81
C ARG A 258 48.65 33.32 -22.23
N PRO A 259 47.65 32.92 -23.02
CA PRO A 259 46.62 32.00 -22.57
C PRO A 259 47.23 30.68 -22.10
N CYS A 260 46.75 30.17 -20.96
CA CYS A 260 47.02 28.83 -20.48
C CYS A 260 45.68 28.15 -20.19
N SER A 261 45.65 26.82 -20.27
CA SER A 261 44.40 26.06 -20.14
C SER A 261 44.61 24.76 -19.39
N PHE A 262 43.56 24.31 -18.71
CA PHE A 262 43.46 23.01 -18.09
C PHE A 262 42.08 22.39 -18.39
N ASN A 263 41.97 21.09 -18.16
CA ASN A 263 40.78 20.33 -18.50
C ASN A 263 40.09 19.82 -17.23
N LEU A 264 38.76 19.87 -17.22
CA LEU A 264 37.89 19.32 -16.19
C LEU A 264 37.05 18.19 -16.79
N ASP A 265 37.04 17.04 -16.13
CA ASP A 265 36.23 15.88 -16.48
C ASP A 265 35.23 15.61 -15.35
N ALA A 266 33.94 15.81 -15.61
CA ALA A 266 32.86 15.48 -14.69
C ALA A 266 32.00 14.30 -15.16
N SER A 267 32.46 13.53 -16.15
CA SER A 267 31.70 12.46 -16.81
C SER A 267 31.22 11.35 -15.88
N THR A 268 31.91 11.15 -14.76
CA THR A 268 31.54 10.17 -13.75
C THR A 268 31.03 10.80 -12.45
N ALA A 269 30.98 12.14 -12.35
CA ALA A 269 30.55 12.85 -11.15
C ALA A 269 29.02 12.90 -10.98
N GLY A 270 28.26 12.59 -12.03
CA GLY A 270 26.80 12.57 -12.02
C GLY A 270 26.20 13.90 -12.48
N ASP A 271 24.92 14.10 -12.21
CA ASP A 271 24.22 15.33 -12.56
C ASP A 271 24.68 16.49 -11.68
N GLY A 272 25.03 17.64 -12.28
CA GLY A 272 25.36 18.81 -11.50
C GLY A 272 25.87 20.01 -12.27
N ASN A 273 26.16 21.07 -11.52
CA ASN A 273 26.77 22.30 -12.01
C ASN A 273 28.23 22.41 -11.52
N LEU A 274 29.12 22.82 -12.41
CA LEU A 274 30.52 23.14 -12.07
C LEU A 274 30.69 24.65 -11.90
N GLU A 275 31.40 25.04 -10.85
CA GLU A 275 31.80 26.42 -10.59
C GLU A 275 33.32 26.49 -10.48
N ILE A 276 33.92 27.44 -11.20
CA ILE A 276 35.37 27.55 -11.34
C ILE A 276 35.79 28.99 -11.07
N LEU A 277 36.78 29.15 -10.20
CA LEU A 277 37.34 30.44 -9.82
C LEU A 277 38.87 30.35 -9.89
N VAL A 278 39.48 31.23 -10.68
CA VAL A 278 40.95 31.38 -10.76
C VAL A 278 41.36 32.62 -9.97
N MET A 279 42.36 32.50 -9.11
CA MET A 279 42.84 33.59 -8.25
C MET A 279 44.35 33.76 -8.33
N HIS A 280 44.83 34.99 -8.18
CA HIS A 280 46.23 35.32 -7.93
C HIS A 280 46.32 36.22 -6.71
N GLY A 281 46.88 35.71 -5.60
CA GLY A 281 46.71 36.36 -4.30
C GLY A 281 45.22 36.43 -3.96
N ASP A 282 44.71 37.65 -3.73
CA ASP A 282 43.28 37.91 -3.45
C ASP A 282 42.50 38.34 -4.70
N ASP A 283 43.16 38.51 -5.85
CA ASP A 283 42.54 38.99 -7.07
C ASP A 283 41.95 37.84 -7.89
N ILE A 284 40.71 38.02 -8.36
CA ILE A 284 40.05 37.09 -9.27
C ILE A 284 40.61 37.31 -10.68
N VAL A 285 41.09 36.22 -11.29
CA VAL A 285 41.57 36.20 -12.66
C VAL A 285 40.46 35.71 -13.59
N PRO A 286 40.01 36.52 -14.56
CA PRO A 286 38.97 36.10 -15.50
C PRO A 286 39.37 34.84 -16.27
N ASN A 287 38.49 33.85 -16.25
CA ASN A 287 38.61 32.62 -17.01
C ASN A 287 37.43 32.44 -17.97
N TYR A 288 37.68 31.68 -19.03
CA TYR A 288 36.69 31.26 -20.01
C TYR A 288 36.56 29.74 -19.95
N VAL A 289 35.34 29.23 -19.96
CA VAL A 289 35.05 27.79 -19.91
C VAL A 289 34.43 27.40 -21.24
N GLN A 290 35.05 26.43 -21.90
CA GLN A 290 34.57 25.84 -23.14
C GLN A 290 34.06 24.42 -22.86
N ASP A 291 32.80 24.14 -23.20
CA ASP A 291 32.26 22.78 -23.19
C ASP A 291 32.83 22.01 -24.39
N GLU A 292 33.47 20.88 -24.11
CA GLU A 292 34.04 19.97 -25.11
C GLU A 292 33.14 18.74 -25.36
N GLY A 293 31.96 18.70 -24.73
CA GLY A 293 31.00 17.59 -24.81
C GLY A 293 31.29 16.50 -23.77
N ASN A 294 30.32 15.60 -23.57
CA ASN A 294 30.40 14.51 -22.58
C ASN A 294 30.83 14.97 -21.19
N THR A 295 30.39 16.16 -20.76
CA THR A 295 30.74 16.80 -19.48
C THR A 295 32.26 16.96 -19.27
N MET A 296 32.98 17.17 -20.37
CA MET A 296 34.37 17.62 -20.40
C MET A 296 34.40 19.13 -20.64
N PHE A 297 35.25 19.84 -19.91
CA PHE A 297 35.36 21.28 -20.04
C PHE A 297 36.82 21.70 -20.12
N LYS A 298 37.11 22.65 -21.00
CA LYS A 298 38.42 23.30 -21.08
C LYS A 298 38.33 24.69 -20.50
N VAL A 299 39.09 24.94 -19.44
CA VAL A 299 39.17 26.25 -18.79
C VAL A 299 40.41 26.96 -19.30
N THR A 300 40.25 28.18 -19.78
CA THR A 300 41.34 29.01 -20.29
C THR A 300 41.38 30.33 -19.55
N PHE A 301 42.56 30.74 -19.08
CA PHE A 301 42.78 32.07 -18.50
C PHE A 301 44.13 32.63 -18.95
N THR A 302 44.29 33.95 -18.85
CA THR A 302 45.54 34.63 -19.23
C THR A 302 46.13 35.31 -17.99
N PRO A 303 47.21 34.76 -17.39
CA PRO A 303 47.86 35.35 -16.23
C PRO A 303 48.49 36.70 -16.59
N ARG A 304 48.21 37.74 -15.81
CA ARG A 304 48.77 39.09 -16.01
C ARG A 304 49.96 39.38 -15.12
N GLN A 305 50.16 38.57 -14.09
CA GLN A 305 51.24 38.70 -13.11
C GLN A 305 51.98 37.36 -12.99
N ALA A 306 53.27 37.41 -12.67
CA ALA A 306 54.06 36.21 -12.42
C ALA A 306 53.83 35.72 -10.99
N GLY A 307 53.70 34.41 -10.81
CA GLY A 307 53.52 33.78 -9.50
C GLY A 307 52.38 32.76 -9.50
N VAL A 308 52.10 32.22 -8.32
CA VAL A 308 51.14 31.13 -8.17
C VAL A 308 49.72 31.61 -8.46
N HIS A 309 48.99 30.88 -9.29
CA HIS A 309 47.55 31.05 -9.46
C HIS A 309 46.82 29.84 -8.87
N LEU A 310 45.80 30.10 -8.05
CA LEU A 310 44.99 29.08 -7.40
C LEU A 310 43.71 28.85 -8.20
N VAL A 311 43.40 27.58 -8.46
CA VAL A 311 42.12 27.19 -9.04
C VAL A 311 41.24 26.58 -7.96
N HIS A 312 40.10 27.20 -7.76
CA HIS A 312 39.03 26.67 -6.94
C HIS A 312 37.95 26.10 -7.85
N THR A 313 37.60 24.83 -7.64
CA THR A 313 36.52 24.17 -8.37
C THR A 313 35.52 23.58 -7.39
N GLN A 314 34.24 23.81 -7.65
CA GLN A 314 33.14 23.23 -6.92
C GLN A 314 32.19 22.52 -7.88
N PHE A 315 31.58 21.44 -7.41
CA PHE A 315 30.55 20.70 -8.12
C PHE A 315 29.32 20.59 -7.21
N ASN A 316 28.19 21.16 -7.65
CA ASN A 316 26.99 21.34 -6.84
C ASN A 316 27.26 22.00 -5.47
N GLY A 317 28.15 23.00 -5.44
CA GLY A 317 28.59 23.70 -4.22
C GLY A 317 29.54 22.91 -3.32
N VAL A 318 29.89 21.67 -3.68
CA VAL A 318 30.88 20.86 -2.96
C VAL A 318 32.25 21.02 -3.61
N ALA A 319 33.27 21.36 -2.83
CA ALA A 319 34.64 21.51 -3.35
C ALA A 319 35.14 20.20 -3.98
N VAL A 320 35.66 20.30 -5.21
CA VAL A 320 36.34 19.19 -5.89
C VAL A 320 37.68 18.95 -5.20
N ARG A 321 38.03 17.68 -4.94
CA ARG A 321 39.25 17.34 -4.21
C ARG A 321 40.50 17.51 -5.09
N GLY A 322 41.24 18.58 -4.83
CA GLY A 322 42.56 18.85 -5.39
C GLY A 322 42.92 20.32 -5.16
N ARG A 323 44.00 20.63 -4.44
CA ARG A 323 44.53 22.01 -4.46
C ARG A 323 45.38 22.13 -5.70
N GLU A 324 44.86 22.86 -6.68
CA GLU A 324 45.48 22.94 -7.99
C GLU A 324 46.12 24.31 -8.16
N GLN A 325 47.46 24.28 -8.25
CA GLN A 325 48.31 25.46 -8.28
C GLN A 325 49.01 25.54 -9.65
N PHE A 326 48.98 26.72 -10.26
CA PHE A 326 49.65 27.07 -11.51
C PHE A 326 50.83 28.02 -11.25
#